data_AF-A0A199XUZ9-F1
#
_entry.id   AF-A0A199XUZ9-F1
#
_cell.length_a   1.000
_cell.length_b   1.000
_cell.length_c   1.000
_cell.angle_alpha   90.00
_cell.angle_beta   90.00
_cell.angle_gamma   90.00
#
_symmetry.space_group_name_H-M   'P 1'
#
loop_
_entity.id
_entity.type
_entity.pdbx_description
1 polymer ?
#
loop_
_entity_poly.entity_id
_entity_poly.type
_entity_poly.pdbx_seq_one_letter_code
_entity_poly.pdbx_strand_id
1 'polypeptide(L)'
;MTLEEKGLIIPPPVLTTYPQMVSHAIQQWPNVMAATHWDLYNNTKVDGADFYVGKNEIGHIHLDGTVHLATTNELRIPLLKNNLAQKFPYSGEYEGWVLFKITTKSDAEHAIWLFQLNYERLMGLSIETLLSKINNHSIK
;
A
#
# COMPACT_ATOMS: atom_id res chain seq x y z
N MET A 1 12.11 -0.20 5.83
CA MET A 1 13.19 0.36 4.98
C MET A 1 12.71 1.65 4.35
N THR A 2 13.58 2.66 4.30
CA THR A 2 13.43 3.88 3.49
C THR A 2 13.63 3.57 2.00
N LEU A 3 13.26 4.50 1.12
CA LEU A 3 13.47 4.34 -0.32
C LEU A 3 14.97 4.21 -0.66
N GLU A 4 15.80 5.01 -0.01
CA GLU A 4 17.25 5.03 -0.20
C GLU A 4 17.92 3.70 0.21
N GLU A 5 17.35 3.01 1.20
CA GLU A 5 17.81 1.69 1.64
C GLU A 5 17.41 0.56 0.67
N LYS A 6 16.33 0.73 -0.10
CA LYS A 6 15.82 -0.30 -1.03
C LYS A 6 16.62 -0.37 -2.34
N GLY A 7 17.21 0.73 -2.80
CA GLY A 7 18.01 0.73 -4.02
C GLY A 7 18.02 2.09 -4.74
N LEU A 8 18.29 2.06 -6.05
CA LEU A 8 18.25 3.27 -6.87
C LEU A 8 16.83 3.84 -6.92
N ILE A 9 16.70 5.14 -6.73
CA ILE A 9 15.43 5.85 -6.86
C ILE A 9 15.20 6.17 -8.33
N ILE A 10 14.44 5.32 -9.00
CA ILE A 10 13.98 5.51 -10.37
C ILE A 10 12.44 5.47 -10.41
N PRO A 11 11.80 6.04 -11.45
CA PRO A 11 10.35 6.03 -11.56
C PRO A 11 9.74 4.62 -11.42
N PRO A 12 8.49 4.51 -10.93
CA PRO A 12 7.82 3.21 -10.87
C PRO A 12 7.66 2.62 -12.28
N PRO A 13 7.71 1.28 -12.43
CA PRO A 13 7.44 0.63 -13.71
C PRO A 13 5.99 0.82 -14.13
N VAL A 14 5.71 0.60 -15.41
CA VAL A 14 4.34 0.43 -15.88
C VAL A 14 3.81 -0.92 -15.40
N LEU A 15 2.70 -0.89 -14.64
CA LEU A 15 2.04 -2.09 -14.13
C LEU A 15 0.94 -2.55 -15.09
N THR A 16 0.31 -3.69 -14.79
CA THR A 16 -0.90 -4.15 -15.50
C THR A 16 -2.09 -3.21 -15.26
N THR A 17 -3.13 -3.30 -16.08
CA THR A 17 -4.23 -2.32 -16.18
C THR A 17 -4.75 -1.81 -14.83
N TYR A 18 -5.17 -2.69 -13.94
CA TYR A 18 -5.79 -2.29 -12.67
C TYR A 18 -4.76 -1.81 -11.63
N PRO A 19 -3.64 -2.52 -11.36
CA PRO A 19 -2.52 -1.98 -10.58
C PRO A 19 -2.00 -0.61 -11.06
N GLN A 20 -1.96 -0.39 -12.38
CA GLN A 20 -1.53 0.88 -12.97
C GLN A 20 -2.50 2.01 -12.65
N MET A 21 -3.81 1.74 -12.62
CA MET A 21 -4.81 2.73 -12.16
C MET A 21 -4.54 3.16 -10.71
N VAL A 22 -4.25 2.20 -9.83
CA VAL A 22 -3.93 2.47 -8.42
C VAL A 22 -2.65 3.28 -8.30
N SER A 23 -1.58 2.86 -8.97
CA SER A 23 -0.30 3.57 -8.99
C SER A 23 -0.44 5.01 -9.49
N HIS A 24 -1.22 5.24 -10.55
CA HIS A 24 -1.46 6.58 -11.07
C HIS A 24 -2.20 7.46 -10.07
N ALA A 25 -3.23 6.93 -9.40
CA ALA A 25 -4.01 7.67 -8.41
C ALA A 25 -3.15 8.09 -7.21
N ILE A 26 -2.35 7.18 -6.66
CA ILE A 26 -1.48 7.44 -5.50
C ILE A 26 -0.42 8.51 -5.83
N GLN A 27 0.12 8.48 -7.05
CA GLN A 27 1.08 9.48 -7.51
C GLN A 27 0.52 10.91 -7.59
N GLN A 28 -0.81 11.09 -7.60
CA GLN A 28 -1.43 12.42 -7.59
C GLN A 28 -1.57 13.00 -6.17
N TRP A 29 -1.28 12.22 -5.12
CA TRP A 29 -1.46 12.68 -3.74
C TRP A 29 -0.33 13.62 -3.31
N PRO A 30 -0.65 14.68 -2.52
CA PRO A 30 0.36 15.60 -2.03
C PRO A 30 1.45 14.89 -1.23
N ASN A 31 2.70 15.25 -1.49
CA ASN A 31 3.91 14.75 -0.81
C ASN A 31 4.19 13.25 -0.98
N VAL A 32 3.52 12.59 -1.94
CA VAL A 32 3.82 11.20 -2.26
C VAL A 32 5.01 11.11 -3.21
N MET A 33 5.98 10.29 -2.85
CA MET A 33 7.02 9.80 -3.75
C MET A 33 6.68 8.39 -4.20
N ALA A 34 6.72 8.16 -5.51
CA ALA A 34 6.62 6.82 -6.09
C ALA A 34 7.96 6.45 -6.73
N ALA A 35 8.38 5.20 -6.54
CA ALA A 35 9.62 4.68 -7.09
C ALA A 35 9.47 3.21 -7.49
N THR A 36 10.46 2.68 -8.19
CA THR A 36 10.56 1.23 -8.43
C THR A 36 10.69 0.48 -7.10
N HIS A 37 9.87 -0.55 -6.93
CA HIS A 37 10.05 -1.57 -5.91
C HIS A 37 10.98 -2.65 -6.45
N TRP A 38 12.05 -2.93 -5.71
CA TRP A 38 13.07 -3.90 -6.06
C TRP A 38 12.82 -5.22 -5.34
N ASP A 39 13.18 -6.34 -5.98
CA ASP A 39 13.16 -7.67 -5.38
C ASP A 39 14.05 -7.67 -4.11
N LEU A 40 13.49 -8.16 -3.01
CA LEU A 40 14.11 -8.10 -1.68
C LEU A 40 15.50 -8.76 -1.62
N TYR A 41 15.72 -9.82 -2.40
CA TYR A 41 16.98 -10.56 -2.41
C TYR A 41 17.89 -10.18 -3.58
N ASN A 42 17.36 -9.47 -4.58
CA ASN A 42 18.11 -9.03 -5.74
C ASN A 42 17.65 -7.63 -6.19
N ASN A 43 18.31 -6.59 -5.68
CA ASN A 43 17.98 -5.21 -5.97
C ASN A 43 18.27 -4.75 -7.42
N THR A 44 18.71 -5.64 -8.31
CA THR A 44 18.77 -5.38 -9.76
C THR A 44 17.52 -5.81 -10.50
N LYS A 45 16.59 -6.50 -9.83
CA LYS A 45 15.35 -7.00 -10.41
C LYS A 45 14.17 -6.15 -9.94
N VAL A 46 13.44 -5.58 -10.88
CA VAL A 46 12.19 -4.86 -10.62
C VAL A 46 11.14 -5.85 -10.14
N ASP A 47 10.45 -5.52 -9.05
CA ASP A 47 9.37 -6.33 -8.48
C ASP A 47 8.07 -5.55 -8.29
N GLY A 48 8.04 -4.23 -8.53
CA GLY A 48 6.81 -3.46 -8.49
C GLY A 48 7.00 -1.95 -8.40
N ALA A 49 6.05 -1.28 -7.73
CA ALA A 49 6.07 0.14 -7.42
C ALA A 49 5.93 0.39 -5.91
N ASP A 50 6.81 1.21 -5.36
CA ASP A 50 6.87 1.66 -3.97
C ASP A 50 6.23 3.05 -3.81
N PHE A 51 5.54 3.30 -2.69
CA PHE A 51 4.88 4.58 -2.40
C PHE A 51 5.18 5.07 -0.97
N TYR A 52 5.60 6.33 -0.85
CA TYR A 52 6.12 6.91 0.40
C TYR A 52 5.61 8.32 0.67
N VAL A 53 5.51 8.69 1.95
CA VAL A 53 5.42 10.08 2.43
C VAL A 53 6.66 10.38 3.28
N GLY A 54 7.53 11.26 2.78
CA GLY A 54 8.85 11.47 3.39
C GLY A 54 9.62 10.15 3.46
N LYS A 55 10.02 9.73 4.67
CA LYS A 55 10.73 8.46 4.91
C LYS A 55 9.81 7.27 5.22
N ASN A 56 8.49 7.49 5.32
CA ASN A 56 7.55 6.48 5.75
C ASN A 56 6.87 5.82 4.55
N GLU A 57 6.91 4.50 4.50
CA GLU A 57 6.24 3.71 3.47
C GLU A 57 4.72 3.74 3.68
N ILE A 58 3.98 4.03 2.61
CA ILE A 58 2.54 3.83 2.54
C ILE A 58 2.26 2.35 2.21
N GLY A 59 3.02 1.81 1.26
CA GLY A 59 2.97 0.42 0.82
C GLY A 59 3.56 0.28 -0.57
N HIS A 60 3.41 -0.90 -1.16
CA HIS A 60 3.86 -1.18 -2.52
C HIS A 60 2.92 -2.12 -3.25
N ILE A 61 3.03 -2.12 -4.58
CA ILE A 61 2.27 -2.98 -5.49
C ILE A 61 3.28 -3.79 -6.30
N HIS A 62 3.23 -5.11 -6.18
CA HIS A 62 4.03 -6.03 -6.98
C HIS A 62 3.56 -6.05 -8.45
N LEU A 63 4.45 -6.48 -9.35
CA LEU A 63 4.14 -6.63 -10.78
C LEU A 63 2.91 -7.52 -11.04
N ASP A 64 2.67 -8.50 -10.17
CA ASP A 64 1.54 -9.42 -10.26
C ASP A 64 0.21 -8.81 -9.74
N GLY A 65 0.23 -7.58 -9.22
CA GLY A 65 -0.93 -6.89 -8.63
C GLY A 65 -1.18 -7.19 -7.15
N THR A 66 -0.27 -7.88 -6.46
CA THR A 66 -0.31 -8.04 -5.01
C THR A 66 0.10 -6.73 -4.34
N VAL A 67 -0.67 -6.31 -3.35
CA VAL A 67 -0.47 -5.07 -2.59
C VAL A 67 -0.02 -5.44 -1.18
N HIS A 68 1.05 -4.81 -0.72
CA HIS A 68 1.48 -4.86 0.67
C HIS A 68 1.38 -3.46 1.26
N LEU A 69 0.63 -3.33 2.36
CA LEU A 69 0.40 -2.04 3.01
C LEU A 69 1.09 -2.00 4.37
N ALA A 70 1.88 -0.95 4.56
CA ALA A 70 2.62 -0.69 5.79
C ALA A 70 1.71 -0.10 6.88
N THR A 71 0.64 -0.81 7.22
CA THR A 71 -0.32 -0.42 8.27
C THR A 71 0.23 -0.70 9.67
N THR A 72 -0.55 -0.30 10.68
CA THR A 72 -0.29 -0.62 12.10
C THR A 72 -1.32 -1.62 12.62
N ASN A 73 -1.11 -2.19 13.80
CA ASN A 73 -2.05 -3.15 14.39
C ASN A 73 -3.45 -2.55 14.62
N GLU A 74 -3.51 -1.26 14.94
CA GLU A 74 -4.75 -0.50 15.14
C GLU A 74 -5.62 -0.49 13.88
N LEU A 75 -5.00 -0.46 12.68
CA LEU A 75 -5.73 -0.55 11.41
C LEU A 75 -5.88 -1.99 10.91
N ARG A 76 -4.85 -2.83 11.09
CA ARG A 76 -4.87 -4.23 10.65
C ARG A 76 -6.04 -5.00 11.25
N ILE A 77 -6.19 -4.98 12.57
CA ILE A 77 -7.20 -5.77 13.28
C ILE A 77 -8.61 -5.53 12.71
N PRO A 78 -9.10 -4.29 12.60
CA PRO A 78 -10.42 -4.03 12.03
C PRO A 78 -10.48 -4.26 10.52
N LEU A 79 -9.41 -4.04 9.74
CA LEU A 79 -9.39 -4.38 8.31
C LEU A 79 -9.60 -5.89 8.09
N LEU A 80 -8.92 -6.73 8.86
CA LEU A 80 -9.09 -8.18 8.81
C LEU A 80 -10.47 -8.61 9.31
N LYS A 81 -10.95 -8.03 10.42
CA LYS A 81 -12.28 -8.34 10.98
C LYS A 81 -13.41 -8.07 9.98
N ASN A 82 -13.28 -7.01 9.18
CA ASN A 82 -14.27 -6.62 8.18
C ASN A 82 -14.03 -7.23 6.79
N ASN A 83 -13.05 -8.15 6.64
CA ASN A 83 -12.67 -8.76 5.36
C ASN A 83 -12.29 -7.74 4.27
N LEU A 84 -11.73 -6.60 4.67
CA LEU A 84 -11.28 -5.54 3.74
C LEU A 84 -9.82 -5.74 3.29
N ALA A 85 -9.08 -6.61 3.97
CA ALA A 85 -7.75 -7.01 3.56
C ALA A 85 -7.44 -8.41 4.10
N GLN A 86 -6.33 -8.98 3.64
CA GLN A 86 -5.81 -10.27 4.09
C GLN A 86 -4.63 -10.07 5.04
N LYS A 87 -4.38 -11.09 5.87
CA LYS A 87 -3.23 -11.08 6.78
C LYS A 87 -1.93 -11.10 5.97
N PHE A 88 -1.02 -10.20 6.30
CA PHE A 88 0.34 -10.23 5.74
C PHE A 88 1.12 -11.44 6.29
N PRO A 89 1.86 -12.19 5.45
CA PRO A 89 2.44 -13.48 5.86
C PRO A 89 3.67 -13.35 6.77
N TYR A 90 4.28 -12.18 6.87
CA TYR A 90 5.48 -11.95 7.68
C TYR A 90 5.13 -11.38 9.06
N SER A 91 5.88 -11.80 10.08
CA SER A 91 5.72 -11.37 11.48
C SER A 91 6.83 -10.37 11.90
N GLY A 92 6.87 -10.02 13.19
CA GLY A 92 7.86 -9.09 13.72
C GLY A 92 7.54 -7.65 13.36
N GLU A 93 8.48 -6.93 12.73
CA GLU A 93 8.28 -5.53 12.32
C GLU A 93 7.14 -5.35 11.31
N TYR A 94 6.76 -6.41 10.60
CA TYR A 94 5.66 -6.43 9.62
C TYR A 94 4.33 -6.92 10.19
N GLU A 95 4.24 -7.24 11.48
CA GLU A 95 3.03 -7.83 12.07
C GLU A 95 1.78 -6.96 11.85
N GLY A 96 1.96 -5.63 11.80
CA GLY A 96 0.89 -4.66 11.56
C GLY A 96 0.45 -4.51 10.10
N TRP A 97 1.12 -5.17 9.15
CA TRP A 97 0.85 -5.01 7.72
C TRP A 97 -0.35 -5.85 7.27
N VAL A 98 -0.92 -5.45 6.13
CA VAL A 98 -1.97 -6.21 5.43
C VAL A 98 -1.60 -6.45 3.97
N LEU A 99 -2.22 -7.47 3.39
CA LEU A 99 -2.09 -7.86 1.99
C LEU A 99 -3.44 -7.66 1.28
N PHE A 100 -3.41 -7.27 0.01
CA PHE A 100 -4.59 -7.27 -0.86
C PHE A 100 -4.21 -7.66 -2.30
N LYS A 101 -5.15 -8.15 -3.10
CA LYS A 101 -4.90 -8.55 -4.49
C LYS A 101 -5.79 -7.76 -5.44
N ILE A 102 -5.18 -7.13 -6.44
CA ILE A 102 -5.90 -6.39 -7.48
C ILE A 102 -6.07 -7.30 -8.71
N THR A 103 -7.31 -7.66 -9.02
CA THR A 103 -7.65 -8.46 -10.22
C THR A 103 -8.71 -7.81 -11.10
N THR A 104 -9.50 -6.89 -10.53
CA THR A 104 -10.60 -6.20 -11.19
C THR A 104 -10.53 -4.68 -10.99
N LYS A 105 -11.43 -3.97 -11.67
CA LYS A 105 -11.62 -2.54 -11.45
C LYS A 105 -12.11 -2.22 -10.03
N SER A 106 -13.05 -3.01 -9.50
CA SER A 106 -13.55 -2.83 -8.11
C SER A 106 -12.40 -3.02 -7.11
N ASP A 107 -11.53 -4.01 -7.36
CA ASP A 107 -10.34 -4.21 -6.52
C ASP A 107 -9.39 -3.01 -6.58
N ALA A 108 -9.21 -2.37 -7.75
CA ALA A 108 -8.39 -1.17 -7.86
C ALA A 108 -8.98 0.01 -7.07
N GLU A 109 -10.30 0.23 -7.17
CA GLU A 109 -10.99 1.25 -6.38
C GLU A 109 -10.85 0.99 -4.87
N HIS A 110 -10.95 -0.27 -4.46
CA HIS A 110 -10.75 -0.66 -3.07
C HIS A 110 -9.29 -0.52 -2.61
N ALA A 111 -8.32 -0.89 -3.45
CA ALA A 111 -6.90 -0.72 -3.15
C ALA A 111 -6.53 0.75 -3.00
N ILE A 112 -7.07 1.65 -3.84
CA ILE A 112 -6.90 3.11 -3.68
C ILE A 112 -7.40 3.54 -2.30
N TRP A 113 -8.57 3.05 -1.87
CA TRP A 113 -9.10 3.34 -0.53
C TRP A 113 -8.19 2.82 0.60
N LEU A 114 -7.65 1.60 0.46
CA LEU A 114 -6.71 1.04 1.44
C LEU A 114 -5.41 1.86 1.54
N PHE A 115 -4.83 2.26 0.41
CA PHE A 115 -3.67 3.15 0.38
C PHE A 115 -4.01 4.52 1.00
N GLN A 116 -5.20 5.05 0.74
CA GLN A 116 -5.65 6.34 1.27
C GLN A 116 -5.73 6.32 2.80
N LEU A 117 -6.23 5.24 3.41
CA LEU A 117 -6.23 5.10 4.87
C LEU A 117 -4.82 5.20 5.46
N ASN A 118 -3.86 4.51 4.84
CA ASN A 118 -2.50 4.50 5.35
C ASN A 118 -1.77 5.83 5.07
N TYR A 119 -2.05 6.46 3.92
CA TYR A 119 -1.60 7.81 3.62
C TYR A 119 -2.11 8.82 4.65
N GLU A 120 -3.40 8.83 4.94
CA GLU A 120 -4.00 9.74 5.91
C GLU A 120 -3.47 9.54 7.32
N ARG A 121 -3.20 8.30 7.73
CA ARG A 121 -2.48 7.99 8.98
C ARG A 121 -1.12 8.70 9.01
N LEU A 122 -0.35 8.62 7.94
CA LEU A 122 0.96 9.28 7.84
C LEU A 122 0.87 10.82 7.78
N MET A 123 -0.24 11.34 7.28
CA MET A 123 -0.56 12.77 7.28
C MET A 123 -1.12 13.27 8.63
N GLY A 124 -1.27 12.39 9.62
CA GLY A 124 -1.66 12.76 10.99
C GLY A 124 -3.15 12.68 11.29
N LEU A 125 -3.95 12.00 10.46
CA LEU A 125 -5.36 11.77 10.77
C LEU A 125 -5.50 10.85 12.00
N SER A 126 -6.45 11.15 12.88
CA SER A 126 -6.62 10.40 14.12
C SER A 126 -7.06 8.96 13.86
N ILE A 127 -6.59 8.03 14.70
CA ILE A 127 -6.98 6.62 14.63
C ILE A 127 -8.50 6.46 14.72
N GLU A 128 -9.18 7.20 15.59
CA GLU A 128 -10.65 7.18 15.68
C GLU A 128 -11.34 7.47 14.33
N THR A 129 -10.84 8.48 13.61
CA THR A 129 -11.38 8.84 12.30
C THR A 129 -11.14 7.72 11.28
N LEU A 130 -9.94 7.14 11.28
CA LEU A 130 -9.59 6.02 10.39
C LEU A 130 -10.42 4.77 10.69
N LEU A 131 -10.66 4.47 11.97
CA LEU A 131 -11.53 3.38 12.41
C LEU A 131 -12.97 3.59 11.96
N SER A 132 -13.47 4.82 12.04
CA SER A 132 -14.79 5.18 11.52
C SER A 132 -14.89 4.95 10.01
N LYS A 133 -13.85 5.33 9.24
CA LYS A 133 -13.80 5.03 7.80
C LYS A 133 -13.84 3.53 7.51
N ILE A 134 -13.06 2.73 8.25
CA ILE A 134 -13.04 1.26 8.11
C ILE A 134 -14.42 0.66 8.38
N ASN A 135 -15.08 1.08 9.46
CA ASN A 135 -16.38 0.52 9.85
C ASN A 135 -17.53 0.90 8.91
N ASN A 136 -17.39 1.99 8.14
CA ASN A 136 -18.39 2.47 7.20
C ASN A 136 -18.10 2.09 5.74
N HIS A 137 -16.98 1.42 5.48
CA HIS A 137 -16.59 1.01 4.13
C HIS A 137 -17.17 -0.35 3.79
N SER A 138 -17.71 -0.47 2.58
CA SER A 138 -18.16 -1.74 2.01
C SER A 138 -17.58 -1.91 0.62
N ILE A 139 -17.17 -3.15 0.32
CA ILE A 139 -16.78 -3.53 -1.03
C ILE A 139 -18.08 -3.75 -1.81
N LYS A 140 -18.22 -3.05 -2.94
CA LYS A 140 -19.37 -3.17 -3.85
C LYS A 140 -19.20 -4.32 -4.81
#